data_AF-A0A920DYF6-F1
#
_entry.id   AF-A0A920DYF6-F1
#
_cell.length_a   1.000
_cell.length_b   1.000
_cell.length_c   1.000
_cell.angle_alpha   90.00
_cell.angle_beta   90.00
_cell.angle_gamma   90.00
#
_symmetry.space_group_name_H-M   'P 1'
#
loop_
_entity.id
_entity.type
_entity.pdbx_description
1 polymer ?
#
loop_
_entity_poly.entity_id
_entity_poly.type
_entity_poly.pdbx_seq_one_letter_code
_entity_poly.pdbx_strand_id
1 'polypeptide(L)'
;MHGERDSWWKGHKGWGIQHDWDKFDRGNAMLRFRGAQDCEVTECRFTNSGGSAIRLDLHAQNININNNMIDFVGHMGILLCGYGPGTKDVNKNNSITNNLIHHVGRL
;
A
#
# COMPACT_ATOMS: atom_id res chain seq x y z
N MET A 1 -12.97 -1.37 -17.04
CA MET A 1 -12.84 -2.69 -16.38
C MET A 1 -11.77 -2.54 -15.31
N HIS A 2 -12.05 -2.93 -14.07
CA HIS A 2 -11.12 -2.81 -12.94
C HIS A 2 -10.71 -4.21 -12.47
N GLY A 3 -9.50 -4.34 -11.92
CA GLY A 3 -9.04 -5.57 -11.28
C GLY A 3 -9.92 -5.96 -10.09
N GLU A 4 -9.90 -7.23 -9.71
CA GLU A 4 -10.76 -7.75 -8.65
C GLU A 4 -10.41 -7.17 -7.27
N ARG A 5 -11.44 -7.01 -6.44
CA ARG A 5 -11.30 -6.59 -5.05
C ARG A 5 -10.97 -7.79 -4.17
N ASP A 6 -10.14 -7.57 -3.14
CA ASP A 6 -9.87 -8.62 -2.15
C ASP A 6 -11.18 -9.03 -1.45
N SER A 7 -11.39 -10.34 -1.30
CA SER A 7 -12.62 -10.91 -0.76
C SER A 7 -12.43 -11.31 0.70
N TRP A 8 -13.50 -11.18 1.48
CA TRP A 8 -13.52 -11.65 2.87
C TRP A 8 -14.12 -13.06 2.94
N TRP A 9 -13.50 -13.95 3.72
CA TRP A 9 -14.04 -15.29 3.97
C TRP A 9 -13.86 -15.74 5.42
N LYS A 10 -14.68 -16.71 5.82
CA LYS A 10 -14.69 -17.26 7.18
C LYS A 10 -13.35 -17.98 7.47
N GLY A 11 -12.74 -17.67 8.61
CA GLY A 11 -11.45 -18.26 9.02
C GLY A 11 -10.22 -17.55 8.47
N HIS A 12 -10.40 -16.40 7.80
CA HIS A 12 -9.30 -15.60 7.29
C HIS A 12 -8.40 -15.08 8.43
N LYS A 13 -7.17 -15.60 8.54
CA LYS A 13 -6.19 -15.24 9.59
C LYS A 13 -5.47 -13.93 9.27
N GLY A 14 -4.84 -13.32 10.27
CA GLY A 14 -4.09 -12.06 10.17
C GLY A 14 -4.73 -10.93 10.98
N TRP A 15 -3.91 -9.99 11.44
CA TRP A 15 -4.33 -8.84 12.23
C TRP A 15 -4.75 -7.68 11.33
N GLY A 16 -5.92 -7.10 11.60
CA GLY A 16 -6.39 -5.91 10.89
C GLY A 16 -5.48 -4.69 11.11
N ILE A 17 -5.45 -3.80 10.13
CA ILE A 17 -4.79 -2.50 10.21
C ILE A 17 -5.85 -1.42 10.36
N GLN A 18 -5.90 -0.75 11.52
CA GLN A 18 -6.89 0.26 11.92
C GLN A 18 -8.35 -0.24 11.95
N HIS A 19 -8.85 -0.80 10.85
CA HIS A 19 -10.10 -1.56 10.72
C HIS A 19 -9.83 -2.86 9.96
N ASP A 20 -10.57 -3.94 10.24
CA ASP A 20 -10.41 -5.27 9.61
C ASP A 20 -10.73 -5.29 8.09
N TRP A 21 -10.77 -4.14 7.43
CA TRP A 21 -10.87 -4.05 5.97
C TRP A 21 -9.52 -4.28 5.28
N ASP A 22 -8.38 -4.05 5.96
CA ASP A 22 -7.04 -4.42 5.49
C ASP A 22 -6.24 -5.09 6.62
N LYS A 23 -5.18 -5.84 6.29
CA LYS A 23 -4.40 -6.64 7.23
C LYS A 23 -2.90 -6.43 7.09
N PHE A 24 -2.20 -6.66 8.20
CA PHE A 24 -0.74 -6.74 8.19
C PHE A 24 -0.28 -7.86 7.27
N ASP A 25 0.77 -7.57 6.51
CA ASP A 25 1.45 -8.53 5.65
C ASP A 25 0.57 -9.19 4.57
N ARG A 26 -0.53 -8.52 4.16
CA ARG A 26 -1.44 -9.00 3.10
C ARG A 26 -1.06 -8.43 1.73
N GLY A 27 -0.91 -9.33 0.74
CA GLY A 27 -0.69 -8.96 -0.65
C GLY A 27 -2.00 -8.54 -1.34
N ASN A 28 -2.43 -7.29 -1.16
CA ASN A 28 -3.59 -6.72 -1.84
C ASN A 28 -3.28 -5.40 -2.56
N ALA A 29 -2.01 -5.15 -2.90
CA ALA A 29 -1.56 -3.96 -3.61
C ALA A 29 -0.92 -4.33 -4.95
N MET A 30 -1.00 -3.42 -5.93
CA MET A 30 -0.33 -3.60 -7.23
C MET A 30 1.19 -3.63 -7.08
N LEU A 31 1.76 -2.74 -6.27
CA LEU A 31 3.18 -2.74 -5.92
C LEU A 31 3.36 -2.78 -4.41
N ARG A 32 4.28 -3.65 -3.96
CA ARG A 32 4.53 -3.86 -2.54
C ARG A 32 6.02 -3.93 -2.25
N PHE A 33 6.47 -3.05 -1.37
CA PHE A 33 7.78 -3.08 -0.75
C PHE A 33 7.66 -3.76 0.61
N ARG A 34 8.35 -4.88 0.80
CA ARG A 34 8.34 -5.64 2.06
C ARG A 34 9.75 -6.16 2.35
N GLY A 35 10.40 -5.66 3.40
CA GLY A 35 11.82 -5.95 3.63
C GLY A 35 12.73 -5.23 2.65
N ALA A 36 12.35 -4.02 2.22
CA ALA A 36 13.03 -3.28 1.16
C ALA A 36 13.62 -1.97 1.69
N GLN A 37 14.70 -1.52 1.05
CA GLN A 37 15.35 -0.24 1.34
C GLN A 37 15.82 0.43 0.04
N ASP A 38 15.97 1.75 0.07
CA ASP A 38 16.63 2.53 -0.99
C ASP A 38 16.08 2.26 -2.40
N CYS A 39 14.75 2.20 -2.50
CA CYS A 39 14.04 1.98 -3.76
C CYS A 39 13.27 3.22 -4.21
N GLU A 40 13.02 3.31 -5.51
CA GLU A 40 12.27 4.42 -6.10
C GLU A 40 11.12 3.94 -6.98
N VAL A 41 9.99 4.66 -6.91
CA VAL A 41 8.87 4.57 -7.85
C VAL A 41 8.60 5.98 -8.35
N THR A 42 8.96 6.22 -9.61
CA THR A 42 8.84 7.53 -10.24
C THR A 42 8.09 7.47 -11.55
N GLU A 43 7.33 8.53 -11.86
CA GLU A 43 6.68 8.75 -13.16
C GLU A 43 5.78 7.60 -13.63
N CYS A 44 5.23 6.83 -12.69
CA CYS A 44 4.33 5.71 -12.98
C CYS A 44 2.86 6.12 -12.85
N ARG A 45 1.98 5.32 -13.48
CA ARG A 45 0.53 5.40 -13.27
C ARG A 45 -0.02 4.08 -12.73
N PHE A 46 -0.67 4.16 -11.58
CA PHE A 46 -1.39 3.06 -10.93
C PHE A 46 -2.88 3.29 -11.09
N THR A 47 -3.57 2.39 -11.79
CA THR A 47 -5.00 2.58 -12.11
C THR A 47 -5.74 1.26 -12.23
N ASN A 48 -7.07 1.34 -12.14
CA ASN A 48 -8.01 0.26 -12.41
C ASN A 48 -7.77 -1.02 -11.59
N SER A 49 -7.58 -0.88 -10.27
CA SER A 49 -7.39 -2.03 -9.36
C SER A 49 -8.43 -2.03 -8.25
N GLY A 50 -8.99 -3.20 -7.92
CA GLY A 50 -9.85 -3.37 -6.74
C GLY A 50 -9.08 -3.40 -5.41
N GLY A 51 -7.74 -3.52 -5.45
CA GLY A 51 -6.86 -3.47 -4.29
C GLY A 51 -6.29 -2.08 -4.01
N SER A 52 -5.18 -2.02 -3.27
CA SER A 52 -4.37 -0.82 -3.07
C SER A 52 -3.42 -0.58 -4.25
N ALA A 53 -2.90 0.65 -4.40
CA ALA A 53 -1.88 0.93 -5.41
C ALA A 53 -0.48 0.55 -4.91
N ILE A 54 0.05 1.25 -3.91
CA ILE A 54 1.38 1.01 -3.37
C ILE A 54 1.31 0.69 -1.87
N ARG A 55 2.07 -0.32 -1.44
CA ARG A 55 2.24 -0.69 -0.03
C ARG A 55 3.70 -0.69 0.39
N LEU A 56 4.00 0.00 1.49
CA LEU A 56 5.26 -0.10 2.23
C LEU A 56 4.97 -0.89 3.51
N ASP A 57 5.41 -2.14 3.54
CA ASP A 57 5.02 -3.09 4.59
C ASP A 57 6.21 -3.48 5.47
N LEU A 58 5.98 -3.44 6.77
CA LEU A 58 6.94 -3.86 7.80
C LEU A 58 8.26 -3.09 7.61
N HIS A 59 9.35 -3.78 7.33
CA HIS A 59 10.64 -3.16 7.06
C HIS A 59 10.64 -2.50 5.68
N ALA A 60 10.49 -1.17 5.66
CA ALA A 60 10.51 -0.35 4.45
C ALA A 60 11.17 1.00 4.75
N GLN A 61 12.38 1.24 4.24
CA GLN A 61 13.15 2.43 4.57
C GLN A 61 13.67 3.15 3.33
N ASN A 62 13.71 4.48 3.39
CA ASN A 62 14.24 5.31 2.31
C ASN A 62 13.58 5.01 0.94
N ILE A 63 12.30 4.64 0.94
CA ILE A 63 11.54 4.43 -0.28
C ILE A 63 11.06 5.79 -0.79
N ASN A 64 11.41 6.12 -2.03
CA ASN A 64 10.99 7.35 -2.69
C ASN A 64 9.84 7.07 -3.65
N ILE A 65 8.64 7.57 -3.35
CA ILE A 65 7.47 7.50 -4.24
C ILE A 65 7.22 8.92 -4.74
N ASN A 66 7.60 9.21 -5.98
CA ASN A 66 7.58 10.56 -6.52
C ASN A 66 6.93 10.67 -7.91
N ASN A 67 6.25 11.78 -8.18
CA ASN A 67 5.72 12.10 -9.52
C ASN A 67 4.79 11.02 -10.12
N ASN A 68 4.05 10.27 -9.30
CA ASN A 68 3.14 9.23 -9.78
C ASN A 68 1.68 9.72 -9.87
N MET A 69 0.92 9.11 -10.78
CA MET A 69 -0.53 9.24 -10.88
C MET A 69 -1.19 7.99 -10.26
N ILE A 70 -2.06 8.18 -9.27
CA ILE A 70 -2.82 7.09 -8.65
C ILE A 70 -4.30 7.43 -8.74
N ASP A 71 -5.02 6.70 -9.59
CA ASP A 71 -6.42 6.97 -9.88
C ASP A 71 -7.26 5.69 -10.00
N PHE A 72 -8.54 5.75 -9.61
CA PHE A 72 -9.47 4.61 -9.72
C PHE A 72 -8.90 3.32 -9.10
N VAL A 73 -8.67 3.38 -7.79
CA VAL A 73 -8.16 2.26 -6.97
C VAL A 73 -9.17 1.96 -5.86
N GLY A 74 -9.45 0.68 -5.61
CA GLY A 74 -10.53 0.25 -4.71
C GLY A 74 -10.21 0.39 -3.23
N HIS A 75 -8.93 0.45 -2.89
CA HIS A 75 -8.44 0.51 -1.51
C HIS A 75 -7.53 1.73 -1.31
N MET A 76 -6.40 1.58 -0.61
CA MET A 76 -5.49 2.70 -0.34
C MET A 76 -4.69 3.09 -1.59
N GLY A 77 -4.49 4.39 -1.81
CA GLY A 77 -3.54 4.86 -2.82
C GLY A 77 -2.11 4.46 -2.45
N ILE A 78 -1.63 4.93 -1.29
CA ILE A 78 -0.35 4.54 -0.71
C ILE A 78 -0.58 4.20 0.76
N LEU A 79 -0.20 2.99 1.17
CA LEU A 79 -0.29 2.55 2.56
C LEU A 79 1.10 2.29 3.12
N LEU A 80 1.44 2.98 4.21
CA LEU A 80 2.59 2.67 5.04
C LEU A 80 2.08 1.90 6.25
N CYS A 81 2.47 0.64 6.38
CA CYS A 81 2.07 -0.18 7.51
C CYS A 81 3.24 -0.99 8.07
N GLY A 82 3.18 -1.26 9.37
CA GLY A 82 4.24 -1.92 10.11
C GLY A 82 3.78 -2.20 11.53
N TYR A 83 4.58 -2.94 12.27
CA TYR A 83 4.32 -3.12 13.69
C TYR A 83 4.42 -1.76 14.43
N GLY A 84 3.80 -1.67 15.61
CA GLY A 84 3.71 -0.43 16.37
C GLY A 84 5.07 0.22 16.65
N PRO A 85 5.11 1.53 16.98
CA PRO A 85 6.36 2.23 17.25
C PRO A 85 7.24 1.51 18.29
N GLY A 86 8.55 1.48 18.07
CA GLY A 86 9.51 0.85 18.98
C GLY A 86 9.59 -0.68 18.89
N THR A 87 8.91 -1.30 17.92
CA THR A 87 8.99 -2.74 17.67
C THR A 87 9.91 -3.07 16.47
N LYS A 88 9.85 -4.32 15.98
CA LYS A 88 10.66 -4.79 14.85
C LYS A 88 10.13 -4.29 13.50
N ASP A 89 10.91 -4.51 12.45
CA ASP A 89 10.56 -4.25 11.06
C ASP A 89 10.14 -2.80 10.81
N VAL A 90 11.12 -1.91 10.94
CA VAL A 90 10.93 -0.45 10.93
C VAL A 90 10.56 0.07 9.54
N ASN A 91 9.44 0.80 9.48
CA ASN A 91 9.01 1.60 8.34
C ASN A 91 9.35 3.09 8.61
N LYS A 92 10.39 3.65 7.99
CA LYS A 92 10.83 5.03 8.28
C LYS A 92 11.54 5.71 7.11
N ASN A 93 11.68 7.03 7.18
CA ASN A 93 12.44 7.84 6.22
C ASN A 93 11.97 7.72 4.77
N ASN A 94 10.69 7.38 4.55
CA ASN A 94 10.11 7.29 3.23
C ASN A 94 9.66 8.67 2.76
N SER A 95 9.83 8.94 1.45
CA SER A 95 9.43 10.19 0.82
C SER A 95 8.25 9.93 -0.10
N ILE A 96 7.15 10.67 0.09
CA ILE A 96 5.97 10.65 -0.77
C ILE A 96 5.73 12.07 -1.27
N THR A 97 6.19 12.37 -2.47
CA THR A 97 6.23 13.75 -2.99
C THR A 97 5.64 13.85 -4.39
N ASN A 98 4.92 14.94 -4.68
CA ASN A 98 4.44 15.26 -6.04
C ASN A 98 3.59 14.18 -6.72
N ASN A 99 2.92 13.32 -5.94
CA ASN A 99 2.00 12.33 -6.49
C ASN A 99 0.59 12.94 -6.59
N LEU A 100 -0.11 12.69 -7.71
CA LEU A 100 -1.53 13.01 -7.83
C LEU A 100 -2.34 11.78 -7.46
N ILE A 101 -2.99 11.81 -6.30
CA ILE A 101 -3.80 10.70 -5.78
C ILE A 101 -5.25 11.17 -5.71
N HIS A 102 -6.10 10.58 -6.55
CA HIS A 102 -7.51 10.92 -6.55
C HIS A 102 -8.35 9.69 -6.83
N HIS A 103 -9.64 9.73 -6.48
CA HIS A 103 -10.56 8.65 -6.85
C HIS A 103 -10.17 7.26 -6.32
N VAL A 104 -9.61 7.22 -5.11
CA VAL A 104 -9.25 6.00 -4.36
C VAL A 104 -10.33 5.62 -3.35
N GLY A 105 -10.41 4.35 -2.95
CA GLY A 105 -11.35 3.86 -1.94
C GLY A 105 -12.80 3.72 -2.41
N ARG A 106 -13.05 3.60 -3.72
CA ARG A 106 -14.41 3.74 -4.29
C ARG A 106 -14.76 2.74 -5.40
N LEU A 107 -14.04 1.63 -5.50
CA LEU A 107 -14.29 0.55 -6.48
C LEU A 107 -14.90 -0.70 -5.85
#